data_AF-J3KN19-F1
#
_entry.id   AF-J3KN19-F1
#
_cell.length_a   1.000
_cell.length_b   1.000
_cell.length_c   1.000
_cell.angle_alpha   90.00
_cell.angle_beta   90.00
_cell.angle_gamma   90.00
#
_symmetry.space_group_name_H-M   'P 1'
#
loop_
_entity.id
_entity.type
_entity.pdbx_description
1 polymer ?
#
loop_
_entity_poly.entity_id
_entity_poly.type
_entity_poly.pdbx_seq_one_letter_code
_entity_poly.pdbx_strand_id
1 'polypeptide(L)'
;MNSRQAWRLFLSQGRGDRWVSRPRGHFSPALRREFFTTTTKEGYDRRPVDITPLEQRKLTFDTHALVQDLETHGFDKTQAETIVSALTALSNVSLDTIYKEMVTQAQQEITVQQLMAHLDAIRKDMVILEKSEFANLRAENEKMKIELDQVKQQLMVSEFFF
;
A
#
# COMPACT_ATOMS: atom_id res chain seq x y z
N MET A 1 -7.26 -2.45 22.25
CA MET A 1 -6.31 -3.41 21.64
C MET A 1 -5.73 -2.73 20.40
N ASN A 2 -4.47 -2.31 20.44
CA ASN A 2 -3.93 -1.39 19.43
C ASN A 2 -3.75 -2.10 18.08
N SER A 3 -4.27 -1.53 16.99
CA SER A 3 -4.16 -2.06 15.61
C SER A 3 -2.73 -2.44 15.21
N ARG A 4 -1.70 -1.84 15.83
CA ARG A 4 -0.29 -2.18 15.62
C ARG A 4 0.10 -3.59 16.07
N GLN A 5 -0.63 -4.20 17.02
CA GLN A 5 -0.35 -5.57 17.50
C GLN A 5 -1.07 -6.65 16.69
N ALA A 6 -2.21 -6.33 16.07
CA ALA A 6 -2.96 -7.27 15.22
C ALA A 6 -2.14 -7.74 14.00
N TRP A 7 -1.30 -6.86 13.45
CA TRP A 7 -0.45 -7.19 12.30
C TRP A 7 0.68 -8.17 12.62
N ARG A 8 1.20 -8.19 13.86
CA ARG A 8 2.24 -9.17 14.26
C ARG A 8 1.70 -10.60 14.33
N LEU A 9 0.42 -10.76 14.65
CA LEU A 9 -0.20 -12.08 14.70
C LEU A 9 -0.49 -12.63 13.30
N PHE A 10 -0.81 -11.77 12.33
CA PHE A 10 -1.06 -12.20 10.95
C PHE A 10 0.22 -12.57 10.18
N LEU A 11 1.34 -11.90 10.44
CA LEU A 11 2.63 -12.22 9.81
C LEU A 11 3.25 -13.53 10.33
N SER A 12 2.78 -14.08 11.46
CA SER A 12 3.29 -15.34 12.02
C SER A 12 2.52 -16.58 11.56
N GLN A 13 1.41 -16.43 10.83
CA GLN A 13 0.58 -17.55 10.37
C GLN A 13 0.84 -17.96 8.90
N GLY A 14 1.91 -17.44 8.30
CA GLY A 14 2.40 -17.85 6.98
C GLY A 14 3.59 -18.80 7.08
N ARG A 15 3.43 -19.96 7.74
CA ARG A 15 4.44 -21.04 7.72
C ARG A 15 3.89 -22.27 7.01
N GLY A 16 4.12 -22.29 5.70
CA GLY A 16 4.69 -23.44 5.00
C GLY A 16 3.76 -24.62 4.73
N ASP A 17 2.96 -24.52 3.67
CA ASP A 17 2.53 -25.69 2.92
C ASP A 17 3.22 -25.73 1.56
N ARG A 18 4.04 -26.77 1.43
CA ARG A 18 4.93 -27.10 0.33
C ARG A 18 4.12 -27.38 -0.93
N TRP A 19 4.27 -26.54 -1.95
CA TRP A 19 3.80 -26.81 -3.31
C TRP A 19 4.47 -28.09 -3.83
N VAL A 20 3.72 -29.19 -3.89
CA VAL A 20 4.12 -30.42 -4.59
C VAL A 20 3.20 -30.56 -5.80
N SER A 21 3.70 -30.13 -6.95
CA SER A 21 3.06 -30.38 -8.24
C SER A 21 3.15 -31.87 -8.58
N ARG A 22 2.00 -32.51 -8.78
CA ARG A 22 1.89 -33.78 -9.54
C ARG A 22 0.97 -33.54 -10.75
N PRO A 23 1.39 -33.85 -11.99
CA PRO A 23 0.55 -33.72 -13.16
C PRO A 23 -0.10 -35.06 -13.49
N ARG A 24 -1.43 -35.12 -13.50
CA ARG A 24 -2.28 -35.87 -14.46
C ARG A 24 -3.72 -35.91 -13.98
N GLY A 25 -4.64 -35.45 -14.83
CA GLY A 25 -6.07 -35.61 -14.62
C GLY A 25 -6.89 -34.63 -15.44
N HIS A 26 -7.01 -34.91 -16.73
CA HIS A 26 -8.08 -34.54 -17.66
C HIS A 26 -8.81 -33.19 -17.46
N PHE A 27 -8.47 -32.24 -18.34
CA PHE A 27 -9.27 -31.05 -18.60
C PHE A 27 -10.58 -31.42 -19.30
N SER A 28 -11.71 -31.09 -18.69
CA SER A 28 -12.97 -30.87 -19.41
C SER A 28 -13.06 -29.41 -19.85
N PRO A 29 -13.40 -29.10 -21.12
CA PRO A 29 -13.47 -27.73 -21.60
C PRO A 29 -14.91 -27.24 -21.58
N ALA A 30 -15.25 -26.30 -20.69
CA ALA A 30 -16.27 -25.26 -20.90
C ALA A 30 -16.67 -24.60 -19.57
N LEU A 31 -16.04 -23.47 -19.27
CA LEU A 31 -16.75 -22.20 -19.19
C LEU A 31 -15.65 -21.14 -19.19
N ARG A 32 -15.65 -20.26 -20.20
CA ARG A 32 -14.79 -19.08 -20.21
C ARG A 32 -15.07 -18.33 -18.91
N ARG A 33 -14.10 -18.38 -18.00
CA ARG A 33 -14.04 -17.54 -16.81
C ARG A 33 -13.77 -16.13 -17.31
N GLU A 34 -14.83 -15.42 -17.67
CA GLU A 34 -14.75 -13.99 -17.90
C GLU A 34 -14.44 -13.36 -16.55
N PHE A 35 -13.16 -13.08 -16.33
CA PHE A 35 -12.75 -12.14 -15.31
C PHE A 35 -13.44 -10.82 -15.66
N PHE A 36 -14.52 -10.49 -14.96
CA PHE A 36 -15.04 -9.13 -14.94
C PHE A 36 -13.96 -8.26 -14.30
N THR A 37 -13.05 -7.77 -15.15
CA THR A 37 -12.11 -6.72 -14.80
C THR A 37 -12.96 -5.49 -14.56
N THR A 38 -13.27 -5.23 -13.28
CA THR A 38 -13.75 -3.93 -12.88
C THR A 38 -12.72 -2.92 -13.37
N THR A 39 -13.18 -2.00 -14.23
CA THR A 39 -12.38 -0.94 -14.87
C THR A 39 -11.33 -0.42 -13.90
N THR A 40 -10.06 -0.66 -14.23
CA THR A 40 -8.92 -0.02 -13.58
C THR A 40 -9.18 1.48 -13.61
N LYS A 41 -9.62 2.06 -12.49
CA LYS A 41 -9.62 3.51 -12.33
C LYS A 41 -8.15 3.90 -12.18
N GLU A 42 -7.52 4.12 -13.33
CA GLU A 42 -6.28 4.87 -13.43
C GLU A 42 -6.49 6.20 -12.72
N GLY A 43 -5.84 6.34 -11.58
CA GLY A 43 -6.05 7.47 -10.70
C GLY A 43 -5.81 7.06 -9.28
N TYR A 44 -4.55 6.76 -8.96
CA TYR A 44 -4.10 6.94 -7.59
C TYR A 44 -4.33 8.43 -7.28
N ASP A 45 -5.41 8.73 -6.57
CA ASP A 45 -5.76 10.07 -6.12
C ASP A 45 -4.74 10.49 -5.06
N ARG A 46 -3.54 10.84 -5.54
CA ARG A 46 -2.48 11.44 -4.74
C ARG A 46 -2.97 12.82 -4.35
N ARG A 47 -3.68 12.89 -3.23
CA ARG A 47 -3.99 14.19 -2.62
C ARG A 47 -2.64 14.88 -2.36
N PRO A 48 -2.39 16.06 -2.94
CA PRO A 48 -1.19 16.81 -2.62
C PRO A 48 -1.23 17.11 -1.13
N VAL A 49 -0.20 16.65 -0.43
CA VAL A 49 -0.04 16.89 0.99
C VAL A 49 0.79 18.15 1.10
N ASP A 50 0.14 19.28 1.37
CA ASP A 50 0.83 20.50 1.72
C ASP A 50 1.36 20.37 3.14
N ILE A 51 2.67 20.22 3.25
CA ILE A 51 3.36 20.26 4.53
C ILE A 51 3.83 21.68 4.73
N THR A 52 3.50 22.22 5.90
CA THR A 52 4.02 23.49 6.41
C THR A 52 5.51 23.64 6.10
N PRO A 53 5.95 24.82 5.61
CA PRO A 53 7.35 25.07 5.28
C PRO A 53 8.28 24.73 6.46
N LEU A 54 9.36 24.02 6.16
CA LEU A 54 10.44 23.62 7.09
C LEU A 54 11.27 24.82 7.61
N GLU A 55 10.72 26.04 7.59
CA GLU A 55 11.38 27.29 7.98
C GLU A 55 11.98 27.24 9.41
N GLN A 56 11.44 26.36 10.26
CA GLN A 56 11.87 26.19 11.64
C GLN A 56 13.16 25.38 11.83
N ARG A 57 13.71 24.76 10.77
CA ARG A 57 14.99 24.01 10.86
C ARG A 57 16.17 24.82 10.36
N LYS A 58 16.27 26.09 10.76
CA LYS A 58 17.50 26.85 10.60
C LYS A 58 18.57 26.21 11.49
N LEU A 59 19.54 25.53 10.89
CA LEU A 59 20.71 25.05 11.61
C LEU A 59 21.45 26.28 12.16
N THR A 60 21.47 26.40 13.48
CA THR A 60 22.21 27.48 14.14
C THR A 60 23.67 27.10 14.19
N PHE A 61 24.49 27.90 13.53
CA PHE A 61 25.93 27.76 13.56
C PHE A 61 26.50 28.73 14.61
N ASP A 62 27.28 28.21 15.58
CA ASP A 62 28.00 29.07 16.51
C ASP A 62 29.18 29.72 15.78
N THR A 63 28.87 30.85 15.16
CA THR A 63 29.80 31.67 14.37
C THR A 63 30.92 32.21 15.25
N HIS A 64 30.60 32.56 16.50
CA HIS A 64 31.54 33.18 17.43
C HIS A 64 32.59 32.18 17.90
N ALA A 65 32.19 30.97 18.31
CA ALA A 65 33.12 29.93 18.72
C ALA A 65 34.09 29.56 17.59
N LEU A 66 33.60 29.51 16.35
CA LEU A 66 34.44 29.14 15.21
C LEU A 66 35.43 30.24 14.82
N VAL A 67 35.02 31.51 14.91
CA VAL A 67 35.94 32.65 14.71
C VAL A 67 37.02 32.65 15.80
N GLN A 68 36.64 32.45 17.06
CA GLN A 68 37.58 32.41 18.18
C GLN A 68 38.59 31.25 18.04
N ASP A 69 38.13 30.08 17.61
CA ASP A 69 39.00 28.93 17.34
C ASP A 69 40.01 29.23 16.22
N LEU A 70 39.56 29.83 15.11
CA LEU A 70 40.45 30.22 14.01
C LEU A 70 41.48 31.27 14.43
N GLU A 71 41.09 32.27 15.23
CA GLU A 71 42.02 33.26 15.78
C GLU A 71 43.10 32.60 16.67
N THR A 72 42.74 31.61 17.49
CA THR A 72 43.72 30.88 18.30
C THR A 72 44.71 30.05 17.48
N HIS A 73 44.34 29.71 16.25
CA HIS A 73 45.18 28.97 15.30
C HIS A 73 45.96 29.89 14.34
N GLY A 74 46.02 31.20 14.62
CA GLY A 74 46.88 32.14 13.91
C GLY A 74 46.26 32.80 12.68
N PHE A 75 44.94 32.70 12.50
CA PHE A 75 44.24 33.50 11.50
C PHE A 75 43.96 34.91 12.02
N ASP A 76 44.12 35.92 11.17
CA ASP A 76 43.64 37.26 11.50
C ASP A 76 42.10 37.25 11.63
N LYS A 77 41.56 38.12 12.48
CA LYS A 77 40.11 38.22 12.72
C LYS A 77 39.32 38.36 11.42
N THR A 78 39.82 39.19 10.49
CA THR A 78 39.14 39.41 9.21
C THR A 78 39.13 38.15 8.33
N GLN A 79 40.20 37.36 8.38
CA GLN A 79 40.31 36.09 7.66
C GLN A 79 39.38 35.04 8.27
N ALA A 80 39.39 34.93 9.60
CA ALA A 80 38.50 34.02 10.34
C ALA A 80 37.03 34.33 10.01
N GLU A 81 36.60 35.59 10.17
CA GLU A 81 35.24 36.03 9.84
C GLU A 81 34.86 35.75 8.38
N THR A 82 35.79 35.93 7.44
CA THR A 82 35.55 35.64 6.00
C THR A 82 35.34 34.15 5.76
N ILE A 83 36.17 33.29 6.36
CA ILE A 83 36.04 31.83 6.26
C ILE A 83 34.71 31.38 6.85
N VAL A 84 34.36 31.86 8.05
CA VAL A 84 33.10 31.49 8.71
C VAL A 84 31.89 32.01 7.92
N SER A 85 31.99 33.19 7.32
CA SER A 85 30.95 33.74 6.44
C SER A 85 30.73 32.87 5.19
N ALA A 86 31.81 32.42 4.54
CA ALA A 86 31.73 31.50 3.40
C ALA A 86 31.12 30.14 3.80
N LEU A 87 31.51 29.58 4.94
CA LEU A 87 30.96 28.33 5.48
C LEU A 87 29.47 28.46 5.80
N THR A 88 29.06 29.58 6.37
CA THR A 88 27.66 29.88 6.69
C THR A 88 26.84 29.99 5.41
N ALA A 89 27.35 30.70 4.38
CA ALA A 89 26.69 30.81 3.09
C ALA A 89 26.52 29.44 2.40
N LEU A 90 27.58 28.63 2.37
CA LEU A 90 27.53 27.28 1.79
C LEU A 90 26.58 26.35 2.56
N SER A 91 26.61 26.40 3.89
CA SER A 91 25.70 25.61 4.73
C SER A 91 24.24 26.00 4.51
N ASN A 92 23.95 27.30 4.41
CA ASN A 92 22.59 27.77 4.14
C ASN A 92 22.07 27.27 2.78
N VAL A 93 22.89 27.34 1.73
CA VAL A 93 22.49 26.86 0.39
C VAL A 93 22.34 25.33 0.34
N SER A 94 23.28 24.60 0.93
CA SER A 94 23.23 23.13 0.94
C SER A 94 22.02 22.61 1.73
N LEU A 95 21.73 23.20 2.89
CA LEU A 95 20.58 22.82 3.69
C LEU A 95 19.26 23.22 3.05
N ASP A 96 19.14 24.39 2.41
CA ASP A 96 17.93 24.77 1.66
C ASP A 96 17.63 23.75 0.56
N THR A 97 18.66 23.28 -0.15
CA THR A 97 18.53 22.20 -1.14
C THR A 97 18.06 20.90 -0.48
N ILE A 98 18.72 20.46 0.60
CA ILE A 98 18.36 19.24 1.32
C ILE A 98 16.92 19.33 1.85
N TYR A 99 16.48 20.45 2.42
CA TYR A 99 15.12 20.60 2.93
C TYR A 99 14.04 20.56 1.83
N LYS A 100 14.36 21.07 0.63
CA LYS A 100 13.45 20.99 -0.53
C LYS A 100 13.36 19.59 -1.12
N GLU A 101 14.47 18.87 -1.18
CA GLU A 101 14.55 17.54 -1.79
C GLU A 101 14.17 16.39 -0.83
N MET A 102 14.29 16.61 0.48
CA MET A 102 13.97 15.59 1.46
C MET A 102 12.46 15.39 1.62
N VAL A 103 12.09 14.12 1.81
CA VAL A 103 10.75 13.75 2.24
C VAL A 103 10.66 13.89 3.76
N THR A 104 9.67 14.65 4.24
CA THR A 104 9.46 14.79 5.68
C THR A 104 8.81 13.55 6.28
N GLN A 105 9.03 13.33 7.57
CA GLN A 105 8.36 12.23 8.29
C GLN A 105 6.84 12.33 8.23
N ALA A 106 6.28 13.55 8.26
CA ALA A 106 4.84 13.76 8.10
C ALA A 106 4.37 13.36 6.70
N GLN A 107 5.13 13.68 5.64
CA GLN A 107 4.83 13.25 4.27
C GLN A 107 4.80 11.72 4.19
N GLN A 108 5.80 11.10 4.78
CA GLN A 108 5.95 9.65 4.78
C GLN A 108 4.79 8.99 5.54
N GLU A 109 4.40 9.51 6.70
CA GLU A 109 3.28 8.99 7.47
C GLU A 109 1.96 9.09 6.72
N ILE A 110 1.68 10.23 6.08
CA ILE A 110 0.45 10.41 5.29
C ILE A 110 0.43 9.45 4.09
N THR A 111 1.55 9.31 3.39
CA THR A 111 1.67 8.37 2.27
C THR A 111 1.43 6.93 2.73
N VAL A 112 1.98 6.54 3.89
CA VAL A 112 1.75 5.21 4.46
C VAL A 112 0.27 5.02 4.83
N GLN A 113 -0.38 6.01 5.44
CA GLN A 113 -1.81 5.93 5.75
C GLN A 113 -2.68 5.78 4.50
N GLN A 114 -2.35 6.49 3.41
CA GLN A 114 -3.02 6.33 2.11
C GLN A 114 -2.85 4.91 1.56
N LEU A 115 -1.62 4.39 1.55
CA LEU A 115 -1.34 3.01 1.12
C LEU A 115 -2.12 1.99 1.95
N MET A 116 -2.18 2.17 3.28
CA MET A 116 -2.96 1.30 4.16
C MET A 116 -4.46 1.35 3.83
N ALA A 117 -5.03 2.54 3.63
CA ALA A 117 -6.43 2.70 3.25
C ALA A 117 -6.75 2.00 1.91
N HIS A 118 -5.85 2.10 0.93
CA HIS A 118 -5.99 1.38 -0.34
C HIS A 118 -5.93 -0.14 -0.17
N LEU A 119 -5.00 -0.65 0.63
CA LEU A 119 -4.92 -2.08 0.93
C LEU A 119 -6.18 -2.59 1.65
N ASP A 120 -6.76 -1.79 2.53
CA ASP A 120 -8.02 -2.12 3.20
C ASP A 120 -9.22 -2.12 2.24
N ALA A 121 -9.23 -1.24 1.23
CA ALA A 121 -10.24 -1.27 0.17
C ALA A 121 -10.14 -2.54 -0.67
N ILE A 122 -8.93 -2.90 -1.14
CA ILE A 122 -8.68 -4.13 -1.90
C ILE A 122 -9.12 -5.37 -1.11
N ARG A 123 -8.84 -5.40 0.20
CA ARG A 123 -9.27 -6.51 1.07
C ARG A 123 -10.80 -6.64 1.12
N LYS A 124 -11.53 -5.51 1.17
CA LYS A 124 -13.00 -5.53 1.14
C LYS A 124 -13.51 -6.05 -0.18
N ASP A 125 -12.93 -5.62 -1.30
CA ASP A 125 -13.31 -6.09 -2.63
C ASP A 125 -13.08 -7.60 -2.80
N MET A 126 -11.98 -8.13 -2.27
CA MET A 126 -11.69 -9.57 -2.25
C MET A 126 -12.78 -10.36 -1.51
N VAL A 127 -13.16 -9.90 -0.30
CA VAL A 127 -14.22 -10.55 0.49
C VAL A 127 -15.58 -10.45 -0.21
N ILE A 128 -15.87 -9.34 -0.90
CA ILE A 128 -17.09 -9.19 -1.70
C ILE A 128 -17.08 -10.22 -2.84
N LEU A 129 -15.97 -10.35 -3.56
CA LEU A 129 -15.83 -11.31 -4.65
C LEU A 129 -16.08 -12.73 -4.16
N GLU A 130 -15.41 -13.16 -3.09
CA GLU A 130 -15.58 -14.49 -2.48
C GLU A 130 -17.04 -14.76 -2.09
N LYS A 131 -17.70 -13.79 -1.45
CA LYS A 131 -19.12 -13.92 -1.08
C LYS A 131 -20.04 -13.97 -2.29
N SER A 132 -19.75 -13.18 -3.33
CA SER A 132 -20.55 -13.15 -4.55
C SER A 132 -20.42 -14.45 -5.36
N GLU A 133 -19.21 -15.03 -5.46
CA GLU A 133 -19.01 -16.33 -6.11
C GLU A 133 -19.77 -17.43 -5.38
N PHE A 134 -19.74 -17.45 -4.04
CA PHE A 134 -20.49 -18.41 -3.25
C PHE A 134 -22.01 -18.27 -3.44
N ALA A 135 -22.52 -17.02 -3.44
CA ALA A 135 -23.94 -16.76 -3.68
C ALA A 135 -24.38 -17.21 -5.07
N ASN A 136 -23.56 -16.97 -6.10
CA ASN A 136 -23.82 -17.40 -7.46
C ASN A 136 -23.88 -18.93 -7.57
N LEU A 137 -22.89 -19.64 -7.01
CA LEU A 137 -22.87 -21.10 -7.00
C LEU A 137 -24.08 -21.70 -6.28
N ARG A 138 -24.54 -21.07 -5.20
CA ARG A 138 -25.74 -21.51 -4.49
C ARG A 138 -27.00 -21.34 -5.35
N ALA A 139 -27.16 -20.17 -5.98
CA ALA A 139 -28.29 -19.91 -6.86
C ALA A 139 -28.32 -20.88 -8.04
N GLU A 140 -27.16 -21.18 -8.64
CA GLU A 140 -27.04 -22.16 -9.73
C GLU A 140 -27.39 -23.59 -9.25
N ASN A 141 -26.94 -24.00 -8.06
CA ASN A 141 -27.31 -25.28 -7.48
C ASN A 141 -28.81 -25.40 -7.20
N GLU A 142 -29.43 -24.37 -6.63
CA GLU A 142 -30.87 -24.35 -6.37
C GLU A 142 -31.66 -24.44 -7.68
N LYS A 143 -31.24 -23.75 -8.73
CA LYS A 143 -31.82 -23.85 -10.07
C LYS A 143 -31.72 -25.27 -10.64
N MET A 144 -30.53 -25.87 -10.62
CA MET A 144 -30.34 -27.25 -11.11
C MET A 144 -31.20 -28.27 -10.36
N LYS A 145 -31.36 -28.09 -9.04
CA LYS A 145 -32.24 -28.96 -8.24
C LYS A 145 -33.70 -28.86 -8.68
N ILE A 146 -34.19 -27.64 -8.93
CA ILE A 146 -35.56 -27.41 -9.41
C ILE A 146 -35.76 -28.09 -10.78
N GLU A 147 -34.84 -27.90 -11.72
CA GLU A 147 -34.90 -28.52 -13.06
C GLU A 147 -34.89 -30.05 -12.97
N LEU A 148 -34.06 -30.63 -12.10
CA LEU A 148 -34.00 -32.06 -11.86
C LEU A 148 -35.31 -32.61 -11.29
N ASP A 149 -35.91 -31.92 -10.32
CA ASP A 149 -37.18 -32.31 -9.72
C ASP A 149 -38.33 -32.24 -10.74
N GLN A 150 -38.31 -31.25 -11.65
CA GLN A 150 -39.26 -31.15 -12.76
C GLN A 150 -39.14 -32.34 -13.71
N VAL A 151 -37.93 -32.72 -14.12
CA VAL A 151 -37.70 -33.88 -15.00
C VAL A 151 -38.17 -35.18 -14.33
N LYS A 152 -37.87 -35.36 -13.04
CA LYS A 152 -38.34 -36.53 -12.28
C LYS A 152 -39.87 -36.60 -12.23
N GLN A 153 -40.54 -35.48 -11.99
CA GLN A 153 -42.00 -35.42 -12.00
C GLN A 153 -42.57 -35.78 -13.37
N GLN A 154 -41.99 -35.25 -14.45
CA GLN A 154 -42.41 -35.59 -15.82
C GLN A 154 -42.27 -37.09 -16.10
N LEU A 155 -41.18 -37.72 -15.66
CA LEU A 155 -40.97 -39.16 -15.82
C LEU A 155 -42.00 -39.98 -15.02
N MET A 156 -42.24 -39.64 -13.75
CA MET A 156 -43.26 -40.32 -12.95
C MET A 156 -44.66 -40.19 -13.56
N VAL A 157 -45.02 -39.00 -14.04
CA VAL A 157 -46.30 -38.79 -14.73
C VAL A 157 -46.35 -39.63 -16.01
N SER A 158 -45.28 -39.64 -16.80
CA SER A 158 -45.24 -40.41 -18.05
C SER A 158 -45.32 -41.93 -17.81
N GLU A 159 -44.74 -42.46 -16.73
CA GLU A 159 -44.89 -43.87 -16.33
C GLU A 159 -46.32 -44.21 -15.88
N PHE A 160 -47.05 -43.25 -15.31
CA PHE A 160 -48.46 -43.46 -14.93
C PHE A 160 -49.43 -43.43 -16.11
N PHE A 161 -49.03 -42.86 -17.25
CA PHE A 161 -49.85 -42.75 -18.46
C PHE A 161 -49.61 -43.89 -19.48
N PHE A 162 -48.80 -44.90 -19.13
CA PHE A 162 -48.56 -46.12 -19.91
C PHE A 162 -49.02 -47.36 -19.13
#